data_AF-A0A5K7ZPM9-F1
#
_entry.id   AF-A0A5K7ZPM9-F1
#
_cell.length_a   1.000
_cell.length_b   1.000
_cell.length_c   1.000
_cell.angle_alpha   90.00
_cell.angle_beta   90.00
_cell.angle_gamma   90.00
#
_symmetry.space_group_name_H-M   'P 1'
#
loop_
_entity.id
_entity.type
_entity.pdbx_description
1 polymer ?
#
loop_
_entity_poly.entity_id
_entity_poly.type
_entity_poly.pdbx_seq_one_letter_code
_entity_poly.pdbx_strand_id
1 'polypeptide(L)'
;MRLKLASFCLFTIIFILVCGGLAVAQATDPLPSWNDGQTKQSILRFVEKVTTSGSPDFVPVADRIATFDNDGTLWSEQPMYFQLFFALDRVKILAPQHPEWKDKEPFASLLKGDVKAALSGGEKAILEIVMATHAGMTTTEFEKIVKDWIATSKHPKTGRRYTEMVFQPMLELLSYLRANDFKTFIVSGGGIEFMRPWTEAVYGIPPEQVVGSSIQTRFEMRADGPVLVRLPKINFIDDKEGKPVGINTHIGRRPIAAFGNSDGDLQMLQWATAGDGERFALLVHHTDADREWAYDRKSHIGTLDKALDKANANGWTVVNMKKDWKAIFPDR
;
A
#
# COMPACT_ATOMS: atom_id res chain seq x y z
N MET A 1 -35.41 -90.87 -34.30
CA MET A 1 -36.11 -90.00 -35.26
C MET A 1 -35.54 -88.60 -35.13
N ARG A 2 -34.81 -88.12 -36.15
CA ARG A 2 -34.57 -86.74 -36.63
C ARG A 2 -34.33 -85.53 -35.68
N LEU A 3 -33.22 -84.83 -36.00
CA LEU A 3 -32.92 -83.37 -36.05
C LEU A 3 -32.85 -82.56 -34.72
N LYS A 4 -31.83 -81.75 -34.37
CA LYS A 4 -30.98 -80.66 -34.98
C LYS A 4 -31.51 -79.21 -34.74
N LEU A 5 -30.56 -78.31 -34.40
CA LEU A 5 -30.53 -76.81 -34.34
C LEU A 5 -31.16 -76.12 -33.11
N ALA A 6 -30.51 -75.24 -32.31
CA ALA A 6 -29.59 -74.09 -32.48
C ALA A 6 -30.29 -72.71 -32.48
N SER A 7 -30.03 -71.88 -31.44
CA SER A 7 -30.01 -70.40 -31.47
C SER A 7 -29.43 -69.87 -30.16
N PHE A 8 -28.21 -69.32 -30.12
CA PHE A 8 -27.76 -67.95 -30.47
C PHE A 8 -27.90 -66.95 -29.30
N CYS A 9 -26.73 -66.47 -28.83
CA CYS A 9 -26.38 -65.16 -28.23
C CYS A 9 -27.29 -64.54 -27.16
N LEU A 10 -26.82 -63.93 -26.07
CA LEU A 10 -25.70 -62.99 -25.96
C LEU A 10 -25.41 -62.80 -24.45
N PHE A 11 -24.19 -63.07 -24.01
CA PHE A 11 -23.70 -62.61 -22.71
C PHE A 11 -23.35 -61.12 -22.85
N THR A 12 -24.09 -60.23 -22.19
CA THR A 12 -23.68 -58.82 -22.05
C THR A 12 -23.28 -58.59 -20.60
N ILE A 13 -21.98 -58.76 -20.34
CA ILE A 13 -21.34 -58.26 -19.11
C ILE A 13 -21.19 -56.76 -19.31
N ILE A 14 -22.01 -55.97 -18.62
CA ILE A 14 -21.86 -54.52 -18.55
C ILE A 14 -20.79 -54.22 -17.50
N PHE A 15 -19.57 -53.93 -17.97
CA PHE A 15 -18.49 -53.39 -17.15
C PHE A 15 -18.68 -51.86 -17.11
N ILE A 16 -19.27 -51.33 -16.03
CA ILE A 16 -19.32 -49.88 -15.80
C ILE A 16 -17.93 -49.46 -15.33
N LEU A 17 -17.11 -48.93 -16.25
CA LEU A 17 -15.95 -48.11 -15.89
C LEU A 17 -16.48 -46.82 -15.25
N VAL A 18 -16.42 -46.74 -13.93
CA VAL A 18 -16.50 -45.47 -13.22
C VAL A 18 -15.16 -44.77 -13.39
N CYS A 19 -15.00 -44.05 -14.50
CA CYS A 19 -13.97 -43.02 -14.60
C CYS A 19 -14.37 -41.88 -13.65
N GLY A 20 -13.96 -41.99 -12.39
CA GLY A 20 -13.97 -40.87 -11.46
C GLY A 20 -13.04 -39.80 -12.01
N GLY A 21 -13.61 -38.80 -12.69
CA GLY A 21 -12.91 -37.59 -13.03
C GLY A 21 -12.46 -36.92 -11.74
N LEU A 22 -11.19 -37.07 -11.39
CA LEU A 22 -10.52 -36.19 -10.45
C LEU A 22 -10.57 -34.80 -11.09
N ALA A 23 -11.57 -34.01 -10.72
CA ALA A 23 -11.52 -32.57 -10.91
C ALA A 23 -10.33 -32.09 -10.06
N VAL A 24 -9.17 -31.98 -10.69
CA VAL A 24 -8.05 -31.23 -10.13
C VAL A 24 -8.58 -29.82 -9.98
N ALA A 25 -8.93 -29.42 -8.76
CA ALA A 25 -9.26 -28.04 -8.46
C ALA A 25 -8.02 -27.23 -8.87
N GLN A 26 -8.11 -26.56 -10.01
CA GLN A 26 -7.05 -25.71 -10.49
C GLN A 26 -6.94 -24.60 -9.44
N ALA A 27 -5.86 -24.64 -8.65
CA ALA A 27 -5.62 -23.62 -7.63
C ALA A 27 -5.69 -22.27 -8.33
N THR A 28 -6.63 -21.43 -7.90
CA THR A 28 -6.80 -20.10 -8.45
C THR A 28 -5.48 -19.36 -8.26
N ASP A 29 -4.93 -18.80 -9.34
CA ASP A 29 -3.69 -18.03 -9.29
C ASP A 29 -3.86 -16.92 -8.23
N PRO A 30 -3.08 -16.92 -7.14
CA PRO A 30 -3.25 -15.95 -6.07
C PRO A 30 -2.80 -14.53 -6.45
N LEU A 31 -2.03 -14.40 -7.55
CA LEU A 31 -1.44 -13.15 -8.01
C LEU A 31 -1.69 -12.98 -9.53
N PRO A 32 -2.96 -12.91 -9.98
CA PRO A 32 -3.31 -13.01 -11.40
C PRO A 32 -2.83 -11.82 -12.25
N SER A 33 -2.74 -10.62 -11.66
CA SER A 33 -2.22 -9.42 -12.34
C SER A 33 -0.70 -9.33 -12.34
N TRP A 34 0.00 -10.29 -11.74
CA TRP A 34 1.44 -10.44 -11.86
C TRP A 34 1.77 -11.36 -13.05
N ASN A 35 2.68 -10.91 -13.92
CA ASN A 35 3.25 -11.76 -14.95
C ASN A 35 4.08 -12.88 -14.32
N ASP A 36 4.07 -14.03 -14.99
CA ASP A 36 4.91 -15.14 -14.56
C ASP A 36 6.39 -14.76 -14.75
N GLY A 37 7.17 -14.88 -13.68
CA GLY A 37 8.54 -14.41 -13.66
C GLY A 37 9.15 -14.45 -12.27
N GLN A 38 10.42 -14.07 -12.17
CA GLN A 38 11.20 -14.17 -10.95
C GLN A 38 10.58 -13.40 -9.78
N THR A 39 9.98 -12.24 -10.04
CA THR A 39 9.30 -11.38 -9.06
C THR A 39 8.09 -12.08 -8.43
N LYS A 40 7.17 -12.59 -9.24
CA LYS A 40 6.01 -13.36 -8.73
C LYS A 40 6.47 -14.61 -7.97
N GLN A 41 7.46 -15.32 -8.51
CA GLN A 41 7.98 -16.55 -7.90
C GLN A 41 8.77 -16.30 -6.60
N SER A 42 9.36 -15.12 -6.39
CA SER A 42 10.03 -14.81 -5.11
C SER A 42 9.00 -14.58 -4.00
N ILE A 43 7.90 -13.89 -4.31
CA ILE A 43 6.77 -13.70 -3.37
C ILE A 43 6.17 -15.05 -2.97
N LEU A 44 5.82 -15.88 -3.96
CA LEU A 44 5.17 -17.18 -3.69
C LEU A 44 6.06 -18.09 -2.84
N ARG A 45 7.34 -18.21 -3.20
CA ARG A 45 8.30 -19.04 -2.45
C ARG A 45 8.54 -18.53 -1.03
N PHE A 46 8.62 -17.21 -0.83
CA PHE A 46 8.77 -16.65 0.51
C PHE A 46 7.58 -17.03 1.39
N VAL A 47 6.36 -16.80 0.90
CA VAL A 47 5.14 -17.12 1.65
C VAL A 47 5.06 -18.61 1.94
N GLU A 48 5.30 -19.47 0.94
CA GLU A 48 5.31 -20.93 1.11
C GLU A 48 6.29 -21.38 2.20
N LYS A 49 7.54 -20.88 2.17
CA LYS A 49 8.57 -21.23 3.17
C LYS A 49 8.15 -20.89 4.60
N VAL A 50 7.59 -19.70 4.82
CA VAL A 50 7.30 -19.22 6.18
C VAL A 50 5.95 -19.68 6.72
N THR A 51 5.08 -20.26 5.87
CA THR A 51 3.74 -20.71 6.27
C THR A 51 3.59 -22.23 6.29
N THR A 52 4.44 -22.97 5.58
CA THR A 52 4.37 -24.44 5.51
C THR A 52 4.78 -25.08 6.83
N SER A 53 3.87 -25.84 7.43
CA SER A 53 4.14 -26.58 8.67
C SER A 53 5.29 -27.56 8.49
N GLY A 54 6.27 -27.53 9.39
CA GLY A 54 7.48 -28.36 9.33
C GLY A 54 8.60 -27.79 8.45
N SER A 55 8.39 -26.66 7.77
CA SER A 55 9.48 -25.90 7.14
C SER A 55 10.49 -25.44 8.19
N PRO A 56 11.80 -25.51 7.93
CA PRO A 56 12.82 -24.92 8.80
C PRO A 56 12.67 -23.40 8.94
N ASP A 57 12.01 -22.76 7.97
CA ASP A 57 11.75 -21.31 7.92
C ASP A 57 10.35 -20.93 8.44
N PHE A 58 9.60 -21.89 8.99
CA PHE A 58 8.24 -21.65 9.46
C PHE A 58 8.18 -20.52 10.50
N VAL A 59 7.30 -19.55 10.26
CA VAL A 59 7.05 -18.44 11.17
C VAL A 59 5.66 -18.61 11.82
N PRO A 60 5.55 -18.57 13.16
CA PRO A 60 4.27 -18.59 13.85
C PRO A 60 3.35 -17.47 13.38
N VAL A 61 2.04 -17.73 13.28
CA VAL A 61 1.02 -16.77 12.81
C VAL A 61 1.13 -15.40 13.50
N ALA A 62 1.38 -15.39 14.81
CA ALA A 62 1.49 -14.15 15.59
C ALA A 62 2.65 -13.24 15.15
N ASP A 63 3.66 -13.79 14.49
CA ASP A 63 4.90 -13.12 14.08
C ASP A 63 4.92 -12.79 12.57
N ARG A 64 3.89 -13.18 11.81
CA ARG A 64 3.76 -12.91 10.36
C ARG A 64 3.35 -11.47 10.10
N ILE A 65 4.26 -10.53 10.32
CA ILE A 65 4.05 -9.10 10.09
C ILE A 65 4.64 -8.71 8.73
N ALA A 66 3.84 -8.08 7.89
CA ALA A 66 4.24 -7.47 6.63
C ALA A 66 3.94 -5.96 6.63
N THR A 67 4.91 -5.13 6.24
CA THR A 67 4.76 -3.66 6.21
C THR A 67 4.89 -3.09 4.81
N PHE A 68 4.02 -2.15 4.45
CA PHE A 68 3.93 -1.52 3.14
C PHE A 68 4.02 -0.01 3.28
N ASP A 69 4.82 0.68 2.47
CA ASP A 69 4.52 2.08 2.20
C ASP A 69 3.19 2.21 1.45
N ASN A 70 2.62 3.41 1.42
CA ASN A 70 1.40 3.72 0.68
C ASN A 70 1.71 4.45 -0.64
N ASP A 71 2.23 5.68 -0.56
CA ASP A 71 2.56 6.50 -1.73
C ASP A 71 3.62 5.81 -2.59
N GLY A 72 3.34 5.61 -3.89
CA GLY A 72 4.24 4.91 -4.81
C GLY A 72 4.35 3.40 -4.62
N THR A 73 3.79 2.84 -3.55
CA THR A 73 3.87 1.39 -3.25
C THR A 73 2.51 0.70 -3.35
N LEU A 74 1.44 1.29 -2.82
CA LEU A 74 0.07 0.78 -2.91
C LEU A 74 -0.80 1.58 -3.88
N TRP A 75 -0.45 2.85 -4.13
CA TRP A 75 -1.10 3.71 -5.12
C TRP A 75 -0.09 4.66 -5.80
N SER A 76 -0.51 5.30 -6.89
CA SER A 76 0.31 6.32 -7.56
C SER A 76 0.59 7.53 -6.66
N GLU A 77 1.70 8.22 -6.91
CA GLU A 77 2.14 9.41 -6.15
C GLU A 77 2.54 10.59 -7.04
N GLN A 78 2.44 10.44 -8.36
CA GLN A 78 2.79 11.49 -9.32
C GLN A 78 1.56 12.33 -9.71
N PRO A 79 1.73 13.63 -10.02
CA PRO A 79 2.97 14.41 -9.99
C PRO A 79 3.38 14.88 -8.58
N MET A 80 2.58 14.56 -7.57
CA MET A 80 2.78 14.90 -6.16
C MET A 80 1.89 14.00 -5.29
N TYR A 81 2.32 13.74 -4.04
CA TYR A 81 1.59 12.92 -3.08
C TYR A 81 0.12 13.33 -2.96
N PHE A 82 -0.80 12.36 -2.89
CA PHE A 82 -2.24 12.66 -2.89
C PHE A 82 -2.70 13.42 -1.65
N GLN A 83 -2.06 13.22 -0.50
CA GLN A 83 -2.30 14.05 0.67
C GLN A 83 -1.95 15.52 0.42
N LEU A 84 -0.97 15.80 -0.42
CA LEU A 84 -0.63 17.17 -0.74
C LEU A 84 -1.69 17.80 -1.65
N PHE A 85 -2.26 17.07 -2.62
CA PHE A 85 -3.45 17.53 -3.34
C PHE A 85 -4.61 17.85 -2.40
N PHE A 86 -4.87 16.99 -1.41
CA PHE A 86 -5.85 17.27 -0.36
C PHE A 86 -5.52 18.58 0.36
N ALA A 87 -4.28 18.76 0.81
CA ALA A 87 -3.87 19.97 1.49
C ALA A 87 -4.00 21.22 0.60
N LEU A 88 -3.73 21.13 -0.71
CA LEU A 88 -3.94 22.21 -1.69
C LEU A 88 -5.40 22.67 -1.70
N ASP A 89 -6.34 21.72 -1.82
CA ASP A 89 -7.77 22.04 -1.87
C ASP A 89 -8.25 22.64 -0.54
N ARG A 90 -7.69 22.15 0.57
CA ARG A 90 -7.98 22.67 1.91
C ARG A 90 -7.47 24.10 2.10
N VAL A 91 -6.28 24.43 1.59
CA VAL A 91 -5.80 25.83 1.57
C VAL A 91 -6.77 26.72 0.79
N LYS A 92 -7.24 26.30 -0.39
CA LYS A 92 -8.19 27.10 -1.19
C LYS A 92 -9.51 27.33 -0.46
N ILE A 93 -10.05 26.32 0.20
CA ILE A 93 -11.29 26.41 0.99
C ILE A 93 -11.13 27.36 2.18
N LEU A 94 -9.98 27.33 2.84
CA LEU A 94 -9.71 28.13 4.04
C LEU A 94 -9.19 29.53 3.73
N ALA A 95 -8.66 29.79 2.52
CA ALA A 95 -8.08 31.08 2.13
C ALA A 95 -8.96 32.31 2.39
N PRO A 96 -10.31 32.28 2.23
CA PRO A 96 -11.16 33.42 2.59
C PRO A 96 -11.09 33.81 4.08
N GLN A 97 -10.71 32.88 4.95
CA GLN A 97 -10.55 33.09 6.40
C GLN A 97 -9.11 33.50 6.77
N HIS A 98 -8.18 33.42 5.81
CA HIS A 98 -6.75 33.66 5.98
C HIS A 98 -6.24 34.65 4.94
N PRO A 99 -6.59 35.95 5.03
CA PRO A 99 -6.17 36.95 4.05
C PRO A 99 -4.64 37.08 3.94
N GLU A 100 -3.90 36.77 5.02
CA GLU A 100 -2.44 36.78 5.07
C GLU A 100 -1.79 35.73 4.15
N TRP A 101 -2.51 34.66 3.78
CA TRP A 101 -1.99 33.62 2.89
C TRP A 101 -1.76 34.10 1.46
N LYS A 102 -2.28 35.27 1.08
CA LYS A 102 -2.01 35.87 -0.23
C LYS A 102 -0.54 36.27 -0.40
N ASP A 103 0.11 36.65 0.70
CA ASP A 103 1.47 37.18 0.70
C ASP A 103 2.45 36.29 1.49
N LYS A 104 1.95 35.35 2.29
CA LYS A 104 2.75 34.45 3.10
C LYS A 104 3.05 33.12 2.38
N GLU A 105 4.32 32.82 2.18
CA GLU A 105 4.76 31.49 1.72
C GLU A 105 4.65 30.41 2.81
N PRO A 106 4.40 29.14 2.47
CA PRO A 106 4.22 28.59 1.11
C PRO A 106 2.80 28.78 0.52
N PHE A 107 1.88 29.37 1.27
CA PHE A 107 0.46 29.50 0.87
C PHE A 107 0.27 30.41 -0.35
N ALA A 108 1.05 31.48 -0.46
CA ALA A 108 0.96 32.42 -1.57
C ALA A 108 1.28 31.76 -2.92
N SER A 109 2.39 31.01 -3.01
CA SER A 109 2.72 30.22 -4.20
C SER A 109 1.66 29.16 -4.50
N LEU A 110 1.17 28.51 -3.44
CA LEU A 110 0.17 27.45 -3.54
C LEU A 110 -1.18 27.94 -4.08
N LEU A 111 -1.64 29.11 -3.64
CA LEU A 111 -2.85 29.77 -4.14
C LEU A 111 -2.71 30.25 -5.59
N LYS A 112 -1.48 30.56 -6.04
CA LYS A 112 -1.17 30.88 -7.44
C LYS A 112 -1.02 29.64 -8.33
N GLY A 113 -1.11 28.44 -7.77
CA GLY A 113 -0.90 27.18 -8.48
C GLY A 113 0.57 26.84 -8.73
N ASP A 114 1.51 27.59 -8.15
CA ASP A 114 2.94 27.30 -8.23
C ASP A 114 3.34 26.30 -7.13
N VAL A 115 2.97 25.04 -7.37
CA VAL A 115 3.27 23.93 -6.47
C VAL A 115 4.78 23.75 -6.29
N LYS A 116 5.59 23.99 -7.34
CA LYS A 116 7.04 23.85 -7.26
C LYS A 116 7.64 24.88 -6.29
N ALA A 117 7.22 26.14 -6.38
CA ALA A 117 7.65 27.17 -5.44
C ALA A 117 7.13 26.90 -4.03
N ALA A 118 5.86 26.51 -3.89
CA ALA A 118 5.25 26.19 -2.59
C ALA A 118 6.00 25.06 -1.85
N LEU A 119 6.54 24.08 -2.57
CA LEU A 119 7.26 22.94 -1.99
C LEU A 119 8.78 23.11 -1.97
N SER A 120 9.30 24.25 -2.41
CA SER A 120 10.76 24.50 -2.45
C SER A 120 11.42 24.44 -1.06
N GLY A 121 10.65 24.69 0.00
CA GLY A 121 11.08 24.51 1.39
C GLY A 121 11.12 23.06 1.87
N GLY A 122 10.84 22.08 1.00
CA GLY A 122 10.88 20.66 1.30
C GLY A 122 9.88 20.23 2.39
N GLU A 123 10.31 19.31 3.24
CA GLU A 123 9.51 18.76 4.35
C GLU A 123 8.93 19.85 5.27
N LYS A 124 9.67 20.96 5.50
CA LYS A 124 9.20 22.08 6.32
C LYS A 124 7.97 22.77 5.69
N ALA A 125 7.99 23.00 4.38
CA ALA A 125 6.87 23.64 3.69
C ALA A 125 5.63 22.74 3.69
N ILE A 126 5.81 21.44 3.43
CA ILE A 126 4.73 20.44 3.52
C ILE A 126 4.13 20.45 4.92
N LEU A 127 4.98 20.46 5.95
CA LEU A 127 4.55 20.50 7.33
C LEU A 127 3.76 21.78 7.66
N GLU A 128 4.23 22.96 7.24
CA GLU A 128 3.53 24.22 7.47
C GLU A 128 2.13 24.22 6.84
N ILE A 129 2.00 23.69 5.61
CA ILE A 129 0.70 23.55 4.93
C ILE A 129 -0.21 22.61 5.71
N VAL A 130 0.29 21.43 6.11
CA VAL A 130 -0.50 20.42 6.82
C VAL A 130 -0.95 20.93 8.19
N MET A 131 -0.08 21.60 8.94
CA MET A 131 -0.42 22.18 10.25
C MET A 131 -1.48 23.29 10.11
N ALA A 132 -1.30 24.20 9.16
CA ALA A 132 -2.20 25.33 9.00
C ALA A 132 -3.60 24.95 8.50
N THR A 133 -3.72 23.86 7.74
CA THR A 133 -4.99 23.45 7.13
C THR A 133 -5.88 22.60 8.05
N HIS A 134 -5.32 21.96 9.08
CA HIS A 134 -6.06 20.95 9.88
C HIS A 134 -5.75 20.91 11.38
N ALA A 135 -4.98 21.85 11.93
CA ALA A 135 -4.88 22.01 13.38
C ALA A 135 -6.09 22.77 13.95
N GLY A 136 -6.39 22.57 15.22
CA GLY A 136 -7.46 23.24 15.96
C GLY A 136 -8.85 22.59 15.87
N MET A 137 -9.05 21.66 14.93
CA MET A 137 -10.27 20.84 14.83
C MET A 137 -10.14 19.52 15.58
N THR A 138 -11.26 18.85 15.79
CA THR A 138 -11.30 17.49 16.36
C THR A 138 -10.84 16.45 15.36
N THR A 139 -10.43 15.27 15.85
CA THR A 139 -10.08 14.13 14.99
C THR A 139 -11.27 13.67 14.15
N THR A 140 -12.48 13.68 14.69
CA THR A 140 -13.72 13.31 13.98
C THR A 140 -14.10 14.31 12.88
N GLU A 141 -13.94 15.61 13.11
CA GLU A 141 -14.16 16.63 12.07
C GLU A 141 -13.16 16.46 10.92
N PHE A 142 -11.89 16.21 11.25
CA PHE A 142 -10.86 15.97 10.24
C PHE A 142 -11.13 14.68 9.44
N GLU A 143 -11.51 13.59 10.12
CA GLU A 143 -11.90 12.33 9.48
C GLU A 143 -13.03 12.55 8.47
N LYS A 144 -14.07 13.30 8.83
CA LYS A 144 -15.17 13.63 7.93
C LYS A 144 -14.69 14.41 6.70
N ILE A 145 -13.86 15.44 6.91
CA ILE A 145 -13.29 16.24 5.82
C ILE A 145 -12.50 15.36 4.83
N VAL A 146 -11.70 14.41 5.35
CA VAL A 146 -10.93 13.48 4.53
C VAL A 146 -11.87 12.53 3.78
N LYS A 147 -12.88 11.95 4.44
CA LYS A 147 -13.88 11.07 3.81
C LYS A 147 -14.62 11.75 2.67
N ASP A 148 -15.07 12.99 2.89
CA ASP A 148 -15.80 13.76 1.89
C ASP A 148 -14.92 14.08 0.67
N TRP A 149 -13.65 14.46 0.90
CA TRP A 149 -12.70 14.72 -0.18
C TRP A 149 -12.35 13.45 -0.96
N ILE A 150 -11.92 12.39 -0.27
CA ILE A 150 -11.41 11.17 -0.94
C ILE A 150 -12.50 10.45 -1.74
N ALA A 151 -13.78 10.57 -1.35
CA ALA A 151 -14.90 9.96 -2.05
C ALA A 151 -15.16 10.54 -3.45
N THR A 152 -14.73 11.78 -3.72
CA THR A 152 -15.12 12.51 -4.94
C THR A 152 -13.94 13.09 -5.70
N SER A 153 -12.83 13.40 -5.03
CA SER A 153 -11.67 14.04 -5.62
C SER A 153 -10.98 13.14 -6.64
N LYS A 154 -10.53 13.78 -7.72
CA LYS A 154 -9.97 13.11 -8.89
C LYS A 154 -8.59 13.66 -9.19
N HIS A 155 -7.71 12.77 -9.61
CA HIS A 155 -6.39 13.14 -10.05
C HIS A 155 -6.47 13.95 -11.36
N PRO A 156 -5.83 15.12 -11.45
CA PRO A 156 -6.10 16.11 -12.50
C PRO A 156 -5.72 15.65 -13.91
N LYS A 157 -4.70 14.79 -14.04
CA LYS A 157 -4.24 14.29 -15.36
C LYS A 157 -5.03 13.07 -15.85
N THR A 158 -5.44 12.20 -14.94
CA THR A 158 -6.03 10.89 -15.28
C THR A 158 -7.56 10.89 -15.19
N GLY A 159 -8.13 11.83 -14.43
CA GLY A 159 -9.57 11.92 -14.18
C GLY A 159 -10.14 10.77 -13.34
N ARG A 160 -9.29 9.87 -12.83
CA ARG A 160 -9.65 8.78 -11.90
C ARG A 160 -9.78 9.34 -10.48
N ARG A 161 -10.63 8.74 -9.65
CA ARG A 161 -10.57 9.00 -8.21
C ARG A 161 -9.23 8.54 -7.67
N TYR A 162 -8.71 9.20 -6.64
CA TYR A 162 -7.43 8.80 -6.05
C TYR A 162 -7.45 7.34 -5.55
N THR A 163 -8.57 6.87 -4.99
CA THR A 163 -8.76 5.47 -4.57
C THR A 163 -8.92 4.46 -5.71
N GLU A 164 -9.09 4.93 -6.96
CA GLU A 164 -9.07 4.09 -8.17
C GLU A 164 -7.67 4.04 -8.81
N MET A 165 -6.70 4.78 -8.25
CA MET A 165 -5.30 4.80 -8.66
C MET A 165 -4.41 3.94 -7.76
N VAL A 166 -5.02 2.97 -7.09
CA VAL A 166 -4.34 1.90 -6.35
C VAL A 166 -3.81 0.83 -7.30
N PHE A 167 -2.74 0.14 -6.91
CA PHE A 167 -2.14 -0.87 -7.76
C PHE A 167 -2.84 -2.23 -7.58
N GLN A 168 -3.54 -2.69 -8.62
CA GLN A 168 -4.24 -3.98 -8.65
C GLN A 168 -3.35 -5.16 -8.22
N PRO A 169 -2.10 -5.30 -8.72
CA PRO A 169 -1.20 -6.37 -8.28
C PRO A 169 -0.89 -6.31 -6.77
N MET A 170 -0.85 -5.12 -6.18
CA MET A 170 -0.61 -4.95 -4.75
C MET A 170 -1.84 -5.25 -3.89
N LEU A 171 -3.06 -4.99 -4.41
CA LEU A 171 -4.31 -5.46 -3.76
C LEU A 171 -4.37 -6.99 -3.69
N GLU A 172 -3.94 -7.66 -4.76
CA GLU A 172 -3.81 -9.12 -4.81
C GLU A 172 -2.78 -9.62 -3.81
N LEU A 173 -1.62 -8.97 -3.75
CA LEU A 173 -0.57 -9.31 -2.78
C LEU A 173 -1.02 -9.16 -1.33
N LEU A 174 -1.69 -8.05 -1.00
CA LEU A 174 -2.27 -7.84 0.33
C LEU A 174 -3.27 -8.95 0.69
N SER A 175 -4.13 -9.33 -0.26
CA SER A 175 -5.11 -10.38 -0.06
C SER A 175 -4.46 -11.76 0.09
N TYR A 176 -3.45 -12.07 -0.72
CA TYR A 176 -2.68 -13.30 -0.65
C TYR A 176 -1.95 -13.45 0.69
N LEU A 177 -1.32 -12.38 1.18
CA LEU A 177 -0.66 -12.40 2.48
C LEU A 177 -1.64 -12.63 3.63
N ARG A 178 -2.79 -11.93 3.63
CA ARG A 178 -3.83 -12.16 4.65
C ARG A 178 -4.43 -13.56 4.60
N ALA A 179 -4.61 -14.13 3.41
CA ALA A 179 -5.05 -15.52 3.25
C ALA A 179 -4.04 -16.54 3.80
N ASN A 180 -2.81 -16.11 4.07
CA ASN A 180 -1.72 -16.88 4.68
C ASN A 180 -1.41 -16.41 6.12
N ASP A 181 -2.38 -15.79 6.78
CA ASP A 181 -2.35 -15.30 8.17
C ASP A 181 -1.31 -14.21 8.47
N PHE A 182 -0.88 -13.46 7.46
CA PHE A 182 -0.09 -12.25 7.70
C PHE A 182 -0.98 -11.12 8.20
N LYS A 183 -0.43 -10.30 9.10
CA LYS A 183 -0.96 -8.97 9.40
C LYS A 183 -0.26 -7.96 8.50
N THR A 184 -1.05 -7.24 7.70
CA THR A 184 -0.56 -6.27 6.71
C THR A 184 -0.69 -4.86 7.25
N PHE A 185 0.43 -4.19 7.51
CA PHE A 185 0.48 -2.83 8.04
C PHE A 185 0.88 -1.83 6.95
N ILE A 186 0.34 -0.62 7.03
CA ILE A 186 0.89 0.55 6.32
C ILE A 186 1.93 1.22 7.22
N VAL A 187 3.06 1.64 6.66
CA VAL A 187 4.14 2.41 7.30
C VAL A 187 4.59 3.49 6.33
N SER A 188 4.07 4.72 6.49
CA SER A 188 4.14 5.75 5.46
C SER A 188 4.46 7.12 6.01
N GLY A 189 5.26 7.89 5.25
CA GLY A 189 5.50 9.31 5.56
C GLY A 189 4.23 10.16 5.53
N GLY A 190 3.17 9.69 4.86
CA GLY A 190 1.86 10.31 4.86
C GLY A 190 1.19 10.39 6.23
N GLY A 191 0.25 11.32 6.36
CA GLY A 191 -0.49 11.55 7.61
C GLY A 191 -1.35 10.36 8.00
N ILE A 192 -1.16 9.81 9.21
CA ILE A 192 -1.88 8.64 9.71
C ILE A 192 -3.41 8.84 9.69
N GLU A 193 -3.90 10.01 10.08
CA GLU A 193 -5.33 10.35 10.08
C GLU A 193 -5.86 10.78 8.71
N PHE A 194 -4.98 10.99 7.72
CA PHE A 194 -5.40 11.11 6.32
C PHE A 194 -5.66 9.74 5.70
N MET A 195 -4.91 8.70 6.09
CA MET A 195 -5.03 7.36 5.54
C MET A 195 -6.16 6.54 6.18
N ARG A 196 -6.20 6.49 7.53
CA ARG A 196 -7.18 5.70 8.31
C ARG A 196 -8.64 5.79 7.84
N PRO A 197 -9.18 6.93 7.36
CA PRO A 197 -10.58 7.02 7.01
C PRO A 197 -11.01 6.19 5.78
N TRP A 198 -10.06 5.69 4.98
CA TRP A 198 -10.37 5.00 3.70
C TRP A 198 -9.55 3.74 3.44
N THR A 199 -8.39 3.53 4.09
CA THR A 199 -7.51 2.37 3.79
C THR A 199 -8.16 1.03 4.04
N GLU A 200 -9.09 0.91 5.01
CA GLU A 200 -9.76 -0.36 5.29
C GLU A 200 -10.65 -0.78 4.12
N ALA A 201 -11.46 0.14 3.60
CA ALA A 201 -12.36 -0.12 2.48
C ALA A 201 -11.62 -0.41 1.16
N VAL A 202 -10.42 0.16 0.99
CA VAL A 202 -9.67 0.09 -0.27
C VAL A 202 -8.62 -1.03 -0.25
N TYR A 203 -7.89 -1.20 0.86
CA TYR A 203 -6.77 -2.14 0.99
C TYR A 203 -7.09 -3.35 1.88
N GLY A 204 -8.18 -3.31 2.66
CA GLY A 204 -8.44 -4.26 3.73
C GLY A 204 -7.48 -4.10 4.92
N ILE A 205 -6.94 -2.89 5.14
CA ILE A 205 -6.03 -2.56 6.24
C ILE A 205 -6.76 -1.64 7.23
N PRO A 206 -7.14 -2.14 8.43
CA PRO A 206 -7.93 -1.38 9.40
C PRO A 206 -7.09 -0.29 10.08
N PRO A 207 -7.72 0.71 10.73
CA PRO A 207 -7.03 1.89 11.26
C PRO A 207 -5.89 1.61 12.25
N GLU A 208 -5.99 0.55 13.05
CA GLU A 208 -4.96 0.11 13.99
C GLU A 208 -3.74 -0.53 13.31
N GLN A 209 -3.84 -0.88 12.02
CA GLN A 209 -2.73 -1.38 11.19
C GLN A 209 -2.15 -0.29 10.28
N VAL A 210 -2.48 0.97 10.52
CA VAL A 210 -1.89 2.12 9.82
C VAL A 210 -0.92 2.84 10.75
N VAL A 211 0.35 2.90 10.35
CA VAL A 211 1.42 3.72 10.92
C VAL A 211 1.70 4.86 9.94
N GLY A 212 1.86 6.07 10.46
CA GLY A 212 2.23 7.21 9.64
C GLY A 212 2.57 8.45 10.44
N SER A 213 2.95 9.51 9.74
CA SER A 213 3.25 10.81 10.34
C SER A 213 2.03 11.36 11.09
N SER A 214 2.27 12.02 12.23
CA SER A 214 1.20 12.48 13.13
C SER A 214 1.52 13.81 13.80
N ILE A 215 0.46 14.52 14.19
CA ILE A 215 0.51 15.67 15.08
C ILE A 215 0.00 15.27 16.47
N GLN A 216 0.34 16.06 17.49
CA GLN A 216 -0.13 15.81 18.84
C GLN A 216 -1.64 16.00 18.93
N THR A 217 -2.31 15.15 19.70
CA THR A 217 -3.72 15.31 20.04
C THR A 217 -3.85 15.60 21.53
N ARG A 218 -4.90 16.34 21.90
CA ARG A 218 -5.23 16.64 23.30
C ARG A 218 -6.67 16.24 23.58
N PHE A 219 -6.85 15.54 24.69
CA PHE A 219 -8.18 15.26 25.23
C PHE A 219 -8.82 16.55 25.77
N GLU A 220 -10.08 16.77 25.41
CA GLU A 220 -10.91 17.84 25.94
C GLU A 220 -12.30 17.31 26.31
N MET A 221 -12.84 17.79 27.42
CA MET A 221 -14.27 17.66 27.70
C MET A 221 -14.98 18.90 27.16
N ARG A 222 -15.88 18.70 26.18
CA ARG A 222 -16.76 19.74 25.64
C ARG A 222 -18.20 19.49 26.10
N ALA A 223 -19.09 20.46 25.86
CA ALA A 223 -20.50 20.35 26.28
C ALA A 223 -21.25 19.18 25.63
N ASP A 224 -20.81 18.76 24.44
CA ASP A 224 -21.32 17.66 23.63
C ASP A 224 -20.59 16.31 23.88
N GLY A 225 -19.53 16.30 24.69
CA GLY A 225 -18.83 15.08 25.11
C GLY A 225 -17.30 15.16 25.07
N PRO A 226 -16.60 14.05 25.34
CA PRO A 226 -15.15 13.95 25.22
C PRO A 226 -14.73 13.99 23.75
N VAL A 227 -13.69 14.76 23.45
CA VAL A 227 -13.11 14.83 22.10
C VAL A 227 -11.58 14.79 22.14
N LEU A 228 -10.97 14.46 21.00
CA LEU A 228 -9.54 14.66 20.75
C LEU A 228 -9.37 15.82 19.78
N VAL A 229 -8.60 16.83 20.21
CA VAL A 229 -8.28 18.02 19.40
C VAL A 229 -6.89 17.90 18.82
N ARG A 230 -6.78 18.21 17.53
CA ARG A 230 -5.54 18.23 16.75
C ARG A 230 -4.74 19.49 17.08
N LEU A 231 -3.53 19.34 17.61
CA LEU A 231 -2.66 20.47 17.97
C LEU A 231 -1.72 20.85 16.81
N PRO A 232 -1.33 22.13 16.67
CA PRO A 232 -0.36 22.58 15.68
C PRO A 232 1.08 22.22 16.10
N LYS A 233 1.33 20.93 16.37
CA LYS A 233 2.62 20.43 16.86
C LYS A 233 2.84 19.00 16.36
N ILE A 234 3.98 18.76 15.73
CA ILE A 234 4.38 17.41 15.30
C ILE A 234 4.44 16.48 16.51
N ASN A 235 3.92 15.27 16.34
CA ASN A 235 4.14 14.16 17.24
C ASN A 235 5.24 13.24 16.72
N PHE A 236 5.13 12.80 15.46
CA PHE A 236 6.05 11.85 14.86
C PHE A 236 6.09 11.99 13.34
N ILE A 237 7.25 11.75 12.72
CA ILE A 237 7.45 11.69 11.27
C ILE A 237 7.87 10.26 10.92
N ASP A 238 7.04 9.57 10.14
CA ASP A 238 7.20 8.14 9.81
C ASP A 238 7.84 7.95 8.43
N ASP A 239 9.02 8.55 8.22
CA ASP A 239 9.77 8.46 6.97
C ASP A 239 11.25 8.19 7.22
N LYS A 240 11.94 7.53 6.29
CA LYS A 240 13.37 7.15 6.37
C LYS A 240 13.68 6.38 7.67
N GLU A 241 14.61 6.88 8.49
CA GLU A 241 14.94 6.34 9.82
C GLU A 241 13.75 6.33 10.78
N GLY A 242 12.73 7.16 10.53
CA GLY A 242 11.48 7.15 11.27
C GLY A 242 10.71 5.85 11.11
N LYS A 243 10.70 5.22 9.92
CA LYS A 243 9.88 4.03 9.66
C LYS A 243 10.17 2.85 10.61
N PRO A 244 11.44 2.44 10.85
CA PRO A 244 11.74 1.43 11.87
C PRO A 244 11.29 1.82 13.29
N VAL A 245 11.34 3.11 13.63
CA VAL A 245 10.88 3.62 14.94
C VAL A 245 9.35 3.55 15.03
N GLY A 246 8.64 3.93 13.98
CA GLY A 246 7.18 3.82 13.87
C GLY A 246 6.72 2.37 14.01
N ILE A 247 7.38 1.45 13.30
CA ILE A 247 7.19 0.01 13.42
C ILE A 247 7.39 -0.44 14.89
N ASN A 248 8.51 -0.07 15.52
CA ASN A 248 8.80 -0.50 16.89
C ASN A 248 7.77 0.03 17.89
N THR A 249 7.38 1.29 17.76
CA THR A 249 6.49 1.98 18.72
C THR A 249 5.02 1.59 18.55
N HIS A 250 4.56 1.38 17.31
CA HIS A 250 3.15 1.08 17.02
C HIS A 250 2.86 -0.42 16.94
N ILE A 251 3.76 -1.20 16.31
CA ILE A 251 3.55 -2.64 16.09
C ILE A 251 4.22 -3.47 17.20
N GLY A 252 5.38 -3.03 17.70
CA GLY A 252 6.13 -3.74 18.73
C GLY A 252 6.79 -5.04 18.25
N ARG A 253 6.85 -5.27 16.93
CA ARG A 253 7.44 -6.46 16.30
C ARG A 253 8.18 -6.09 15.03
N ARG A 254 9.32 -6.74 14.80
CA ARG A 254 10.05 -6.60 13.52
C ARG A 254 9.28 -7.34 12.42
N PRO A 255 8.98 -6.70 11.28
CA PRO A 255 8.37 -7.36 10.13
C PRO A 255 9.28 -8.45 9.55
N ILE A 256 8.67 -9.50 9.00
CA ILE A 256 9.39 -10.51 8.21
C ILE A 256 9.37 -10.20 6.71
N ALA A 257 8.47 -9.32 6.29
CA ALA A 257 8.37 -8.81 4.92
C ALA A 257 8.15 -7.29 4.92
N ALA A 258 8.85 -6.58 4.04
CA ALA A 258 8.64 -5.14 3.84
C ALA A 258 8.61 -4.76 2.36
N PHE A 259 7.75 -3.79 2.03
CA PHE A 259 7.44 -3.37 0.67
C PHE A 259 7.49 -1.84 0.59
N GLY A 260 8.26 -1.31 -0.36
CA GLY A 260 8.41 0.13 -0.56
C GLY A 260 8.66 0.47 -2.04
N ASN A 261 8.99 1.72 -2.33
CA ASN A 261 9.33 2.14 -3.69
C ASN A 261 10.39 3.24 -3.76
N SER A 262 10.84 3.78 -2.62
CA SER A 262 11.70 4.96 -2.59
C SER A 262 12.88 4.82 -1.62
N ASP A 263 13.77 5.80 -1.63
CA ASP A 263 14.84 5.95 -0.64
C ASP A 263 14.30 6.23 0.78
N GLY A 264 13.06 6.69 0.91
CA GLY A 264 12.36 6.81 2.19
C GLY A 264 12.07 5.45 2.85
N ASP A 265 12.07 4.38 2.07
CA ASP A 265 11.82 3.00 2.55
C ASP A 265 13.09 2.25 2.93
N LEU A 266 14.26 2.80 2.61
CA LEU A 266 15.54 2.10 2.73
C LEU A 266 15.72 1.48 4.12
N GLN A 267 15.53 2.27 5.18
CA GLN A 267 15.73 1.83 6.56
C GLN A 267 14.65 0.84 7.00
N MET A 268 13.40 0.97 6.52
CA MET A 268 12.35 -0.02 6.76
C MET A 268 12.74 -1.39 6.18
N LEU A 269 13.19 -1.41 4.93
CA LEU A 269 13.62 -2.63 4.23
C LEU A 269 14.88 -3.24 4.88
N GLN A 270 15.86 -2.42 5.24
CA GLN A 270 17.05 -2.87 5.99
C GLN A 270 16.67 -3.45 7.35
N TRP A 271 15.75 -2.82 8.07
CA TRP A 271 15.30 -3.28 9.37
C TRP A 271 14.57 -4.62 9.26
N ALA A 272 13.63 -4.77 8.33
CA ALA A 272 12.93 -6.05 8.15
C ALA A 272 13.90 -7.19 7.78
N THR A 273 14.84 -6.92 6.86
CA THR A 273 15.76 -7.94 6.32
C THR A 273 16.94 -8.30 7.22
N ALA A 274 17.22 -7.52 8.26
CA ALA A 274 18.30 -7.79 9.20
C ALA A 274 17.91 -8.73 10.38
N GLY A 275 16.71 -9.30 10.39
CA GLY A 275 16.28 -10.27 11.42
C GLY A 275 16.61 -11.72 11.07
N ASP A 276 16.54 -12.62 12.06
CA ASP A 276 16.89 -14.05 11.91
C ASP A 276 15.86 -14.89 11.14
N GLY A 277 16.30 -15.81 10.29
CA GLY A 277 15.43 -16.66 9.47
C GLY A 277 15.03 -16.02 8.14
N GLU A 278 14.11 -16.63 7.40
CA GLU A 278 13.72 -16.13 6.08
C GLU A 278 13.11 -14.72 6.17
N ARG A 279 13.58 -13.80 5.32
CA ARG A 279 13.11 -12.40 5.24
C ARG A 279 12.86 -11.99 3.81
N PHE A 280 11.92 -11.06 3.63
CA PHE A 280 11.56 -10.56 2.32
C PHE A 280 11.58 -9.03 2.26
N ALA A 281 12.13 -8.51 1.18
CA ALA A 281 12.07 -7.11 0.81
C ALA A 281 11.72 -7.00 -0.67
N LEU A 282 10.81 -6.07 -0.97
CA LEU A 282 10.41 -5.75 -2.34
C LEU A 282 10.37 -4.23 -2.55
N LEU A 283 10.91 -3.80 -3.68
CA LEU A 283 10.79 -2.42 -4.18
C LEU A 283 9.94 -2.37 -5.45
N VAL A 284 8.99 -1.43 -5.51
CA VAL A 284 8.26 -1.11 -6.74
C VAL A 284 9.10 -0.13 -7.58
N HIS A 285 9.59 -0.56 -8.74
CA HIS A 285 10.29 0.32 -9.69
C HIS A 285 9.34 0.78 -10.80
N HIS A 286 8.94 2.06 -10.71
CA HIS A 286 8.07 2.76 -11.64
C HIS A 286 8.77 2.94 -13.00
N THR A 287 8.53 1.99 -13.89
CA THR A 287 9.21 1.86 -15.19
C THR A 287 8.26 2.00 -16.38
N ASP A 288 6.99 2.31 -16.12
CA ASP A 288 5.92 2.26 -17.11
C ASP A 288 5.33 3.65 -17.40
N ALA A 289 5.97 4.38 -18.30
CA ALA A 289 5.49 5.70 -18.73
C ALA A 289 4.18 5.67 -19.54
N ASP A 290 3.74 4.49 -20.00
CA ASP A 290 2.58 4.36 -20.87
C ASP A 290 1.31 4.13 -20.06
N ARG A 291 1.39 3.30 -19.01
CA ARG A 291 0.24 2.93 -18.16
C ARG A 291 0.22 3.66 -16.81
N GLU A 292 1.37 4.18 -16.37
CA GLU A 292 1.57 4.93 -15.12
C GLU A 292 2.53 6.09 -15.41
N TRP A 293 3.65 6.16 -14.72
CA TRP A 293 4.79 7.03 -14.89
C TRP A 293 6.08 6.20 -14.86
N ALA A 294 7.16 6.78 -15.40
CA ALA A 294 8.49 6.21 -15.28
C ALA A 294 9.40 7.20 -14.54
N TYR A 295 9.87 6.83 -13.36
CA TYR A 295 10.68 7.69 -12.51
C TYR A 295 11.48 6.88 -11.47
N ASP A 296 12.65 7.41 -11.09
CA ASP A 296 13.51 6.83 -10.06
C ASP A 296 14.48 7.88 -9.47
N ARG A 297 15.76 7.87 -9.86
CA ARG A 297 16.88 8.60 -9.26
C ARG A 297 16.75 10.12 -9.38
N LYS A 298 16.12 10.59 -10.46
CA LYS A 298 15.96 12.03 -10.74
C LYS A 298 14.60 12.58 -10.32
N SER A 299 13.73 11.76 -9.75
CA SER A 299 12.43 12.21 -9.29
C SER A 299 12.57 13.06 -8.04
N HIS A 300 11.75 14.11 -7.90
CA HIS A 300 11.63 14.87 -6.64
C HIS A 300 10.58 14.26 -5.69
N ILE A 301 9.74 13.37 -6.21
CA ILE A 301 8.66 12.67 -5.49
C ILE A 301 8.92 11.17 -5.65
N GLY A 302 8.98 10.43 -4.55
CA GLY A 302 9.31 8.99 -4.60
C GLY A 302 10.69 8.70 -5.20
N THR A 303 11.72 9.48 -4.86
CA THR A 303 13.08 9.26 -5.38
C THR A 303 13.55 7.86 -5.03
N LEU A 304 13.98 7.08 -6.03
CA LEU A 304 14.52 5.74 -5.87
C LEU A 304 15.95 5.69 -6.43
N ASP A 305 16.93 5.81 -5.54
CA ASP A 305 18.36 5.92 -5.89
C ASP A 305 19.19 4.94 -5.05
N LYS A 306 19.38 5.26 -3.77
CA LYS A 306 20.19 4.45 -2.85
C LYS A 306 19.52 3.12 -2.51
N ALA A 307 18.18 3.11 -2.37
CA ALA A 307 17.44 1.89 -2.09
C ALA A 307 17.53 0.89 -3.26
N LEU A 308 17.58 1.39 -4.51
CA LEU A 308 17.77 0.55 -5.68
C LEU A 308 19.17 -0.08 -5.73
N ASP A 309 20.21 0.71 -5.43
CA ASP A 309 21.58 0.18 -5.33
C ASP A 309 21.69 -0.86 -4.21
N LYS A 310 21.02 -0.61 -3.08
CA LYS A 310 21.01 -1.53 -1.94
C LYS A 310 20.23 -2.81 -2.24
N ALA A 311 19.13 -2.71 -2.97
CA ALA A 311 18.36 -3.88 -3.41
C ALA A 311 19.19 -4.81 -4.29
N ASN A 312 19.92 -4.25 -5.26
CA ASN A 312 20.83 -5.03 -6.11
C ASN A 312 21.94 -5.70 -5.29
N ALA A 313 22.54 -4.97 -4.35
CA ALA A 313 23.61 -5.49 -3.51
C ALA A 313 23.14 -6.57 -2.51
N ASN A 314 21.91 -6.46 -2.02
CA ASN A 314 21.35 -7.33 -0.98
C ASN A 314 20.42 -8.43 -1.53
N GLY A 315 20.19 -8.48 -2.85
CA GLY A 315 19.28 -9.44 -3.47
C GLY A 315 17.79 -9.22 -3.13
N TRP A 316 17.39 -7.97 -2.84
CA TRP A 316 15.98 -7.66 -2.65
C TRP A 316 15.22 -7.77 -3.98
N THR A 317 13.94 -8.11 -3.91
CA THR A 317 13.10 -8.19 -5.11
C THR A 317 12.84 -6.78 -5.63
N VAL A 318 13.05 -6.52 -6.92
CA VAL A 318 12.72 -5.24 -7.56
C VAL A 318 11.69 -5.50 -8.65
N VAL A 319 10.49 -4.98 -8.46
CA VAL A 319 9.41 -5.09 -9.44
C VAL A 319 9.69 -4.14 -10.59
N ASN A 320 9.78 -4.65 -11.81
CA ASN A 320 9.73 -3.81 -13.00
C ASN A 320 8.26 -3.62 -13.38
N MET A 321 7.63 -2.52 -12.97
CA MET A 321 6.19 -2.27 -13.20
C MET A 321 5.74 -2.54 -14.64
N LYS A 322 6.55 -2.16 -15.64
CA LYS A 322 6.23 -2.37 -17.04
C LYS A 322 6.19 -3.85 -17.45
N LYS A 323 7.10 -4.66 -16.92
CA LYS A 323 7.26 -6.07 -17.30
C LYS A 323 6.53 -7.03 -16.38
N ASP A 324 6.43 -6.72 -15.10
CA ASP A 324 5.98 -7.65 -14.07
C ASP A 324 4.48 -7.55 -13.80
N TRP A 325 3.83 -6.45 -14.17
CA TRP A 325 2.40 -6.23 -13.95
C TRP A 325 1.61 -6.26 -15.26
N LYS A 326 0.57 -7.10 -15.32
CA LYS A 326 -0.40 -7.18 -16.42
C LYS A 326 -1.35 -5.99 -16.44
N ALA A 327 -1.77 -5.55 -15.26
CA ALA A 327 -2.60 -4.37 -15.05
C ALA A 327 -1.94 -3.48 -13.99
N ILE A 328 -2.10 -2.16 -14.11
CA ILE A 328 -1.65 -1.21 -13.09
C ILE A 328 -2.78 -0.96 -12.11
N PHE A 329 -3.89 -0.42 -12.59
CA PHE A 329 -5.06 -0.07 -11.78
C PHE A 329 -6.18 -1.10 -11.94
N PRO A 330 -7.11 -1.21 -10.97
CA PRO A 330 -8.35 -1.94 -11.15
C PRO A 330 -9.15 -1.44 -12.37
N ASP A 331 -9.95 -2.33 -12.93
CA ASP A 331 -10.95 -1.98 -13.93
C ASP A 331 -11.99 -1.01 -13.34
N ARG A 332 -12.60 -0.21 -14.21
CA ARG A 332 -13.60 0.80 -13.82
C ARG A 332 -15.00 0.24 -13.67
#